data_AF-A0A838H2H6-F1
#
_entry.id   AF-A0A838H2H6-F1
#
_cell.length_a   1.000
_cell.length_b   1.000
_cell.length_c   1.000
_cell.angle_alpha   90.00
_cell.angle_beta   90.00
_cell.angle_gamma   90.00
#
_symmetry.space_group_name_H-M   'P 1'
#
loop_
_entity.id
_entity.type
_entity.pdbx_description
1 polymer ?
#
loop_
_entity_poly.entity_id
_entity_poly.type
_entity_poly.pdbx_seq_one_letter_code
_entity_poly.pdbx_strand_id
1 'polypeptide(L)'
;ALAEGVREHIATVRRRLGGASVVVQIDEPALPAVLAAAIPTASGFSRHRSVSPADATQAIDWLVTAIHDSDATSVVHCCAPDVPFGLLRETSVQAVSFDLSLLGRNQYDDLAAWVDAGRELWPGVIPAVEVDGQPPNEADLTRRLLTWWSTLGYSDPETLPSVTVTPTCGLAAASPDWARQALSLAERVARNLTSEGS
;
A
#
# COMPACT_ATOMS: atom_id res chain seq x y z
N ALA A 1 20.71 1.42 -12.98
CA ALA A 1 21.21 0.84 -11.72
C ALA A 1 20.08 0.22 -10.92
N LEU A 2 19.07 1.00 -10.46
CA LEU A 2 17.99 0.46 -9.62
C LEU A 2 17.18 -0.68 -10.27
N ALA A 3 16.68 -0.49 -11.49
CA ALA A 3 15.92 -1.53 -12.21
C ALA A 3 16.72 -2.84 -12.38
N GLU A 4 18.00 -2.75 -12.76
CA GLU A 4 18.87 -3.93 -12.88
C GLU A 4 19.08 -4.61 -11.53
N GLY A 5 19.36 -3.83 -10.48
CA GLY A 5 19.51 -4.36 -9.12
C GLY A 5 18.25 -5.07 -8.63
N VAL A 6 17.07 -4.59 -9.00
CA VAL A 6 15.80 -5.26 -8.68
C VAL A 6 15.65 -6.58 -9.45
N ARG A 7 15.97 -6.62 -10.75
CA ARG A 7 15.97 -7.86 -11.54
C ARG A 7 16.89 -8.93 -10.92
N GLU A 8 18.13 -8.55 -10.61
CA GLU A 8 19.11 -9.44 -9.97
C GLU A 8 18.65 -9.92 -8.59
N HIS A 9 18.01 -9.03 -7.82
CA HIS A 9 17.49 -9.37 -6.50
C HIS A 9 16.32 -10.36 -6.58
N ILE A 10 15.34 -10.11 -7.46
CA ILE A 10 14.21 -11.03 -7.71
C ILE A 10 14.73 -12.40 -8.12
N ALA A 11 15.66 -12.46 -9.08
CA ALA A 11 16.26 -13.72 -9.53
C ALA A 11 16.98 -14.47 -8.39
N THR A 12 17.64 -13.73 -7.48
CA THR A 12 18.29 -14.32 -6.31
C THR A 12 17.30 -14.87 -5.29
N VAL A 13 16.21 -14.15 -5.01
CA VAL A 13 15.14 -14.61 -4.12
C VAL A 13 14.49 -15.87 -4.67
N ARG A 14 14.09 -15.89 -5.96
CA ARG A 14 13.45 -17.05 -6.59
C ARG A 14 14.33 -18.29 -6.58
N ARG A 15 15.62 -18.13 -6.88
CA ARG A 15 16.61 -19.22 -6.85
C ARG A 15 16.75 -19.83 -5.45
N ARG A 16 16.70 -19.01 -4.39
CA ARG A 16 16.85 -19.47 -3.01
C ARG A 16 15.58 -20.08 -2.42
N LEU A 17 14.40 -19.60 -2.84
CA LEU A 17 13.11 -20.00 -2.29
C LEU A 17 12.34 -21.00 -3.18
N GLY A 18 12.99 -21.58 -4.19
CA GLY A 18 12.42 -22.69 -4.97
C GLY A 18 11.23 -22.30 -5.85
N GLY A 19 11.26 -21.12 -6.47
CA GLY A 19 10.21 -20.69 -7.41
C GLY A 19 9.00 -20.01 -6.76
N ALA A 20 9.13 -19.55 -5.52
CA ALA A 20 8.11 -18.72 -4.86
C ALA A 20 7.68 -17.54 -5.75
N SER A 21 6.38 -17.21 -5.72
CA SER A 21 5.86 -15.96 -6.26
C SER A 21 6.46 -14.80 -5.49
N VAL A 22 7.00 -13.82 -6.23
CA VAL A 22 7.67 -12.66 -5.62
C VAL A 22 6.76 -11.46 -5.73
N VAL A 23 6.55 -10.79 -4.60
CA VAL A 23 5.96 -9.45 -4.52
C VAL A 23 7.07 -8.47 -4.16
N VAL A 24 7.18 -7.38 -4.91
CA VAL A 24 8.10 -6.28 -4.65
C VAL A 24 7.30 -5.08 -4.19
N GLN A 25 7.46 -4.73 -2.92
CA GLN A 25 6.90 -3.51 -2.34
C GLN A 25 7.89 -2.35 -2.49
N ILE A 26 7.44 -1.26 -3.09
CA ILE A 26 8.17 0.00 -3.28
C ILE A 26 7.66 0.97 -2.22
N ASP A 27 8.48 1.25 -1.21
CA ASP A 27 8.14 2.14 -0.10
C ASP A 27 8.44 3.60 -0.45
N GLU A 28 7.40 4.40 -0.68
CA GLU A 28 7.52 5.81 -1.07
C GLU A 28 6.60 6.74 -0.25
N PRO A 29 6.79 6.82 1.09
CA PRO A 29 5.97 7.71 1.93
C PRO A 29 6.17 9.20 1.63
N ALA A 30 7.26 9.56 0.94
CA ALA A 30 7.54 10.95 0.54
C ALA A 30 6.85 11.35 -0.77
N LEU A 31 6.25 10.40 -1.52
CA LEU A 31 5.68 10.66 -2.84
C LEU A 31 4.66 11.81 -2.87
N PRO A 32 3.67 11.90 -1.95
CA PRO A 32 2.76 13.04 -1.92
C PRO A 32 3.49 14.38 -1.75
N ALA A 33 4.48 14.42 -0.85
CA ALA A 33 5.25 15.62 -0.58
C ALA A 33 6.19 16.01 -1.74
N VAL A 34 6.75 15.04 -2.47
CA VAL A 34 7.53 15.28 -3.70
C VAL A 34 6.66 15.93 -4.77
N LEU A 35 5.46 15.39 -5.01
CA LEU A 35 4.51 15.93 -6.00
C LEU A 35 4.00 17.33 -5.63
N ALA A 36 3.83 17.59 -4.34
CA ALA A 36 3.48 18.92 -3.83
C ALA A 36 4.68 19.90 -3.79
N ALA A 37 5.86 19.47 -4.26
CA ALA A 37 7.14 20.17 -4.13
C ALA A 37 7.47 20.58 -2.68
N ALA A 38 6.95 19.87 -1.69
CA ALA A 38 6.98 20.20 -0.27
C ALA A 38 8.20 19.65 0.49
N ILE A 39 9.12 18.97 -0.19
CA ILE A 39 10.35 18.45 0.42
C ILE A 39 11.31 19.60 0.75
N PRO A 40 11.63 19.85 2.03
CA PRO A 40 12.62 20.85 2.42
C PRO A 40 13.99 20.46 1.86
N THR A 41 14.76 21.40 1.32
CA THR A 41 16.19 21.14 1.08
C THR A 41 16.96 21.18 2.40
N ALA A 42 18.06 20.43 2.47
CA ALA A 42 18.94 20.37 3.65
C ALA A 42 19.50 21.75 4.09
N SER A 43 19.42 22.79 3.23
CA SER A 43 19.86 24.15 3.54
C SER A 43 18.72 25.13 3.87
N GLY A 44 17.45 24.75 3.70
CA GLY A 44 16.29 25.63 3.96
C GLY A 44 16.10 26.80 2.99
N PHE A 45 17.04 27.03 2.06
CA PHE A 45 17.04 28.18 1.14
C PHE A 45 16.57 27.86 -0.29
N SER A 46 16.23 26.60 -0.59
CA SER A 46 15.67 26.18 -1.88
C SER A 46 14.65 25.06 -1.70
N ARG A 47 13.76 24.86 -2.68
CA ARG A 47 13.04 23.57 -2.86
C ARG A 47 13.84 22.72 -3.84
N HIS A 48 13.80 21.39 -3.71
CA HIS A 48 14.31 20.51 -4.78
C HIS A 48 13.53 20.82 -6.08
N ARG A 49 14.16 20.65 -7.25
CA ARG A 49 13.52 20.88 -8.56
C ARG A 49 12.19 20.12 -8.57
N SER A 50 11.07 20.80 -8.81
CA SER A 50 9.74 20.18 -8.76
C SER A 50 9.71 18.99 -9.71
N VAL A 51 9.43 17.80 -9.17
CA VAL A 51 9.19 16.61 -9.99
C VAL A 51 7.79 16.79 -10.57
N SER A 52 7.65 16.81 -11.89
CA SER A 52 6.32 16.87 -12.49
C SER A 52 5.58 15.55 -12.25
N PRO A 53 4.24 15.55 -12.20
CA PRO A 53 3.47 14.30 -12.14
C PRO A 53 3.88 13.31 -13.25
N ALA A 54 4.14 13.80 -14.47
CA ALA A 54 4.57 12.97 -15.59
C ALA A 54 5.95 12.31 -15.36
N ASP A 55 6.92 13.06 -14.81
CA ASP A 55 8.24 12.51 -14.49
C ASP A 55 8.13 11.45 -13.38
N ALA A 56 7.29 11.68 -12.37
CA ALA A 56 7.04 10.71 -11.31
C ALA A 56 6.38 9.43 -11.84
N THR A 57 5.33 9.56 -12.67
CA THR A 57 4.69 8.42 -13.34
C THR A 57 5.71 7.63 -14.15
N GLN A 58 6.52 8.29 -14.98
CA GLN A 58 7.54 7.63 -15.80
C GLN A 58 8.59 6.91 -14.95
N ALA A 59 9.05 7.52 -13.86
CA ALA A 59 10.05 6.93 -12.98
C ALA A 59 9.51 5.67 -12.27
N ILE A 60 8.27 5.73 -11.77
CA ILE A 60 7.61 4.59 -11.11
C ILE A 60 7.36 3.48 -12.14
N ASP A 61 6.79 3.80 -13.30
CA ASP A 61 6.45 2.80 -14.33
C ASP A 61 7.70 2.11 -14.91
N TRP A 62 8.82 2.83 -15.05
CA TRP A 62 10.10 2.24 -15.44
C TRP A 62 10.56 1.14 -14.46
N LEU A 63 10.45 1.40 -13.15
CA LEU A 63 10.81 0.42 -12.12
C LEU A 63 9.84 -0.76 -12.10
N VAL A 64 8.55 -0.48 -12.20
CA VAL A 64 7.47 -1.48 -12.20
C VAL A 64 7.58 -2.41 -13.40
N THR A 65 7.89 -1.87 -14.58
CA THR A 65 8.15 -2.68 -15.78
C THR A 65 9.29 -3.67 -15.54
N ALA A 66 10.37 -3.25 -14.88
CA ALA A 66 11.48 -4.15 -14.57
C ALA A 66 11.12 -5.28 -13.57
N ILE A 67 10.22 -4.99 -12.63
CA ILE A 67 9.66 -5.98 -11.70
C ILE A 67 8.81 -6.98 -12.47
N HIS A 68 7.93 -6.51 -13.35
CA HIS A 68 7.00 -7.35 -14.12
C HIS A 68 7.70 -8.23 -15.15
N ASP A 69 8.69 -7.69 -15.85
CA ASP A 69 9.55 -8.45 -16.77
C ASP A 69 10.31 -9.59 -16.06
N SER A 70 10.43 -9.51 -14.72
CA SER A 70 11.01 -10.56 -13.87
C SER A 70 9.97 -11.52 -13.28
N ASP A 71 8.73 -11.44 -13.79
CA ASP A 71 7.57 -12.23 -13.36
C ASP A 71 7.33 -12.11 -11.84
N ALA A 72 7.32 -10.86 -11.38
CA ALA A 72 7.01 -10.47 -10.01
C ALA A 72 5.90 -9.42 -9.97
N THR A 73 5.14 -9.39 -8.86
CA THR A 73 4.06 -8.43 -8.64
C THR A 73 4.59 -7.16 -7.98
N SER A 74 4.17 -5.99 -8.44
CA SER A 74 4.57 -4.70 -7.88
C SER A 74 3.51 -4.12 -6.94
N VAL A 75 3.92 -3.68 -5.76
CA VAL A 75 3.07 -2.94 -4.81
C VAL A 75 3.74 -1.62 -4.48
N VAL A 76 3.01 -0.51 -4.44
CA VAL A 76 3.51 0.75 -3.89
C VAL A 76 2.94 0.94 -2.49
N HIS A 77 3.81 1.15 -1.51
CA HIS A 77 3.41 1.50 -0.15
C HIS A 77 3.59 2.99 0.10
N CYS A 78 2.53 3.64 0.58
CA CYS A 78 2.57 5.02 1.05
C CYS A 78 1.66 5.18 2.27
N CYS A 79 2.26 5.30 3.45
CA CYS A 79 1.56 5.56 4.71
C CYS A 79 1.36 7.05 5.03
N ALA A 80 1.69 7.95 4.11
CA ALA A 80 1.41 9.38 4.23
C ALA A 80 -0.03 9.71 3.78
N PRO A 81 -0.63 10.82 4.25
CA PRO A 81 -1.89 11.31 3.69
C PRO A 81 -1.73 11.69 2.20
N ASP A 82 -2.86 11.87 1.51
CA ASP A 82 -2.90 12.33 0.12
C ASP A 82 -2.14 11.41 -0.87
N VAL A 83 -2.17 10.09 -0.64
CA VAL A 83 -1.69 9.07 -1.59
C VAL A 83 -2.23 9.36 -3.01
N PRO A 84 -1.36 9.48 -4.03
CA PRO A 84 -1.76 9.91 -5.37
C PRO A 84 -2.27 8.71 -6.19
N PHE A 85 -3.40 8.12 -5.80
CA PHE A 85 -3.99 6.95 -6.46
C PHE A 85 -4.21 7.15 -7.96
N GLY A 86 -4.71 8.32 -8.37
CA GLY A 86 -4.87 8.66 -9.78
C GLY A 86 -3.56 8.58 -10.56
N LEU A 87 -2.46 9.10 -10.03
CA LEU A 87 -1.13 9.02 -10.65
C LEU A 87 -0.63 7.58 -10.74
N LEU A 88 -0.75 6.82 -9.65
CA LEU A 88 -0.34 5.42 -9.61
C LEU A 88 -1.15 4.58 -10.61
N ARG A 89 -2.42 4.92 -10.84
CA ARG A 89 -3.29 4.24 -11.82
C ARG A 89 -2.78 4.40 -13.26
N GLU A 90 -2.10 5.50 -13.56
CA GLU A 90 -1.47 5.72 -14.87
C GLU A 90 -0.15 4.93 -15.07
N THR A 91 0.33 4.25 -14.02
CA THR A 91 1.46 3.30 -14.10
C THR A 91 0.95 1.86 -14.16
N SER A 92 1.84 0.90 -14.37
CA SER A 92 1.51 -0.53 -14.37
C SER A 92 1.40 -1.14 -12.96
N VAL A 93 1.48 -0.36 -11.87
CA VAL A 93 1.44 -0.88 -10.48
C VAL A 93 0.19 -1.73 -10.25
N GLN A 94 0.37 -2.90 -9.63
CA GLN A 94 -0.69 -3.90 -9.41
C GLN A 94 -1.43 -3.74 -8.09
N ALA A 95 -0.76 -3.27 -7.04
CA ALA A 95 -1.41 -2.98 -5.77
C ALA A 95 -0.89 -1.70 -5.11
N VAL A 96 -1.73 -1.11 -4.26
CA VAL A 96 -1.35 0.03 -3.42
C VAL A 96 -1.62 -0.29 -1.95
N SER A 97 -0.59 -0.15 -1.12
CA SER A 97 -0.67 -0.24 0.34
C SER A 97 -0.67 1.17 0.93
N PHE A 98 -1.66 1.45 1.78
CA PHE A 98 -1.88 2.79 2.31
C PHE A 98 -2.49 2.74 3.71
N ASP A 99 -2.28 3.78 4.51
CA ASP A 99 -2.93 3.92 5.81
C ASP A 99 -4.40 4.33 5.61
N LEU A 100 -5.33 3.41 5.89
CA LEU A 100 -6.76 3.68 5.75
C LEU A 100 -7.23 4.80 6.71
N SER A 101 -6.52 5.04 7.80
CA SER A 101 -6.84 6.09 8.76
C SER A 101 -6.54 7.51 8.31
N LEU A 102 -5.67 7.65 7.30
CA LEU A 102 -5.30 8.94 6.73
C LEU A 102 -6.05 9.24 5.42
N LEU A 103 -6.92 8.33 4.98
CA LEU A 103 -7.64 8.46 3.73
C LEU A 103 -8.75 9.53 3.82
N GLY A 104 -8.69 10.52 2.93
CA GLY A 104 -9.71 11.55 2.80
C GLY A 104 -10.82 11.17 1.79
N ARG A 105 -12.03 11.73 1.97
CA ARG A 105 -13.16 11.53 1.03
C ARG A 105 -12.86 12.00 -0.39
N ASN A 106 -11.97 12.98 -0.54
CA ASN A 106 -11.51 13.50 -1.84
C ASN A 106 -10.72 12.47 -2.67
N GLN A 107 -10.32 11.34 -2.09
CA GLN A 107 -9.56 10.28 -2.76
C GLN A 107 -10.44 9.08 -3.17
N TYR A 108 -11.74 9.11 -2.85
CA TYR A 108 -12.62 7.95 -3.04
C TYR A 108 -12.88 7.66 -4.52
N ASP A 109 -13.04 8.70 -5.34
CA ASP A 109 -13.25 8.54 -6.78
C ASP A 109 -12.03 7.88 -7.45
N ASP A 110 -10.81 8.30 -7.08
CA ASP A 110 -9.58 7.69 -7.60
C ASP A 110 -9.41 6.23 -7.15
N LEU A 111 -9.84 5.91 -5.92
CA LEU A 111 -9.83 4.54 -5.41
C LEU A 111 -10.86 3.64 -6.09
N ALA A 112 -12.07 4.14 -6.34
CA ALA A 112 -13.08 3.41 -7.11
C ALA A 112 -12.53 3.12 -8.52
N ALA A 113 -11.94 4.12 -9.18
CA ALA A 113 -11.29 3.94 -10.48
C ALA A 113 -10.11 2.95 -10.43
N TRP A 114 -9.39 2.86 -9.31
CA TRP A 114 -8.33 1.86 -9.10
C TRP A 114 -8.88 0.44 -9.05
N VAL A 115 -9.96 0.23 -8.28
CA VAL A 115 -10.64 -1.06 -8.17
C VAL A 115 -11.27 -1.47 -9.50
N ASP A 116 -11.94 -0.55 -10.19
CA ASP A 116 -12.55 -0.80 -11.50
C ASP A 116 -11.50 -1.15 -12.57
N ALA A 117 -10.25 -0.72 -12.39
CA ALA A 117 -9.11 -1.13 -13.22
C ALA A 117 -8.58 -2.54 -12.89
N GLY A 118 -9.23 -3.27 -11.97
CA GLY A 118 -8.87 -4.63 -11.57
C GLY A 118 -7.62 -4.72 -10.70
N ARG A 119 -7.23 -3.64 -10.03
CA ARG A 119 -6.01 -3.58 -9.21
C ARG A 119 -6.30 -3.83 -7.74
N GLU A 120 -5.32 -4.39 -7.04
CA GLU A 120 -5.48 -4.79 -5.64
C GLU A 120 -5.32 -3.61 -4.68
N LEU A 121 -5.96 -3.71 -3.52
CA LEU A 121 -5.86 -2.74 -2.44
C LEU A 121 -5.31 -3.42 -1.19
N TRP A 122 -4.31 -2.78 -0.57
CA TRP A 122 -3.66 -3.28 0.62
C TRP A 122 -3.89 -2.31 1.79
N PRO A 123 -5.15 -2.17 2.28
CA PRO A 123 -5.49 -1.18 3.29
C PRO A 123 -4.83 -1.52 4.62
N GLY A 124 -4.08 -0.57 5.12
CA GLY A 124 -3.49 -0.55 6.44
C GLY A 124 -4.56 -0.21 7.47
N VAL A 125 -4.97 -1.18 8.28
CA VAL A 125 -6.04 -0.99 9.29
C VAL A 125 -5.56 -1.22 10.71
N ILE A 126 -4.44 -1.92 10.89
CA ILE A 126 -3.86 -2.23 12.20
C ILE A 126 -2.77 -1.19 12.53
N PRO A 127 -2.78 -0.55 13.70
CA PRO A 127 -1.73 0.40 14.07
C PRO A 127 -0.33 -0.22 14.00
N ALA A 128 0.61 0.47 13.35
CA ALA A 128 1.98 0.00 13.18
C ALA A 128 2.83 0.04 14.47
N VAL A 129 2.34 0.70 15.52
CA VAL A 129 2.96 0.81 16.85
C VAL A 129 1.90 0.62 17.92
N GLU A 130 2.34 0.40 19.16
CA GLU A 130 1.49 0.27 20.33
C GLU A 130 0.53 1.46 20.43
N VAL A 131 -0.72 1.15 20.77
CA VAL A 131 -1.71 2.17 21.11
C VAL A 131 -1.78 2.32 22.62
N ASP A 132 -1.97 3.54 23.09
CA ASP A 132 -2.26 3.78 24.50
C ASP A 132 -3.58 3.13 24.89
N GLY A 133 -3.58 2.38 26.00
CA GLY A 133 -4.76 1.70 26.50
C GLY A 133 -4.98 0.31 25.90
N GLN A 134 -6.22 -0.01 25.54
CA GLN A 134 -6.58 -1.34 25.07
C GLN A 134 -6.35 -1.45 23.55
N PRO A 135 -5.68 -2.52 23.08
CA PRO A 135 -5.55 -2.80 21.65
C PRO A 135 -6.91 -2.83 20.94
N PRO A 136 -6.98 -2.38 19.67
CA PRO A 136 -8.22 -2.46 18.90
C PRO A 136 -8.68 -3.91 18.78
N ASN A 137 -9.98 -4.13 18.91
CA ASN A 137 -10.55 -5.46 18.68
C ASN A 137 -10.72 -5.70 17.17
N GLU A 138 -10.71 -6.96 16.77
CA GLU A 138 -10.81 -7.35 15.35
C GLU A 138 -12.16 -7.04 14.71
N ALA A 139 -13.26 -7.09 15.48
CA ALA A 139 -14.61 -6.83 14.98
C ALA A 139 -14.78 -5.36 14.56
N ASP A 140 -14.22 -4.43 15.33
CA ASP A 140 -14.24 -2.99 15.03
C ASP A 140 -13.35 -2.67 13.83
N LEU A 141 -12.19 -3.31 13.73
CA LEU A 141 -11.31 -3.20 12.56
C LEU A 141 -11.99 -3.73 11.29
N THR A 142 -12.64 -4.89 11.37
CA THR A 142 -13.40 -5.49 10.27
C THR A 142 -14.54 -4.57 9.84
N ARG A 143 -15.35 -4.10 10.80
CA ARG A 143 -16.47 -3.19 10.53
C ARG A 143 -16.00 -1.88 9.88
N ARG A 144 -14.89 -1.32 10.35
CA ARG A 144 -14.30 -0.11 9.76
C ARG A 144 -13.96 -0.31 8.29
N LEU A 145 -13.30 -1.43 7.97
CA LEU A 145 -12.93 -1.77 6.60
C LEU A 145 -14.17 -1.97 5.70
N LEU A 146 -15.16 -2.73 6.16
CA LEU A 146 -16.42 -2.95 5.41
C LEU A 146 -17.23 -1.66 5.23
N THR A 147 -17.28 -0.80 6.24
CA THR A 147 -17.96 0.50 6.15
C THR A 147 -17.29 1.39 5.10
N TRP A 148 -15.96 1.42 5.08
CA TRP A 148 -15.21 2.13 4.05
C TRP A 148 -15.46 1.53 2.67
N TRP A 149 -15.42 0.21 2.52
CA TRP A 149 -15.69 -0.49 1.26
C TRP A 149 -17.06 -0.14 0.69
N SER A 150 -18.10 -0.21 1.54
CA SER A 150 -19.46 0.21 1.19
C SER A 150 -19.54 1.68 0.77
N THR A 151 -18.74 2.55 1.38
CA THR A 151 -18.70 3.98 1.02
C THR A 151 -18.07 4.22 -0.36
N LEU A 152 -17.21 3.33 -0.85
CA LEU A 152 -16.70 3.36 -2.23
C LEU A 152 -17.75 2.91 -3.27
N GLY A 153 -18.95 2.49 -2.84
CA GLY A 153 -20.02 2.03 -3.71
C GLY A 153 -20.12 0.51 -3.83
N TYR A 154 -19.19 -0.24 -3.25
CA TYR A 154 -19.17 -1.70 -3.26
C TYR A 154 -19.89 -2.25 -2.03
N SER A 155 -21.18 -2.52 -2.20
CA SER A 155 -22.07 -2.96 -1.09
C SER A 155 -22.06 -4.46 -0.85
N ASP A 156 -21.58 -5.22 -1.83
CA ASP A 156 -21.50 -6.67 -1.78
C ASP A 156 -20.12 -7.10 -1.25
N PRO A 157 -20.01 -7.75 -0.08
CA PRO A 157 -18.74 -8.27 0.43
C PRO A 157 -18.06 -9.24 -0.54
N GLU A 158 -18.82 -9.94 -1.40
CA GLU A 158 -18.24 -10.81 -2.44
C GLU A 158 -17.52 -10.00 -3.53
N THR A 159 -17.84 -8.70 -3.64
CA THR A 159 -17.12 -7.73 -4.48
C THR A 159 -15.92 -7.11 -3.77
N LEU A 160 -15.40 -7.68 -2.68
CA LEU A 160 -14.06 -7.37 -2.15
C LEU A 160 -12.99 -8.21 -2.90
N PRO A 161 -12.54 -7.87 -4.14
CA PRO A 161 -11.42 -8.58 -4.74
C PRO A 161 -10.13 -8.25 -3.95
N SER A 162 -9.31 -9.29 -3.75
CA SER A 162 -7.88 -9.25 -3.38
C SER A 162 -7.46 -8.16 -2.38
N VAL A 163 -8.28 -7.91 -1.36
CA VAL A 163 -7.89 -6.99 -0.28
C VAL A 163 -6.88 -7.68 0.61
N THR A 164 -5.66 -7.15 0.65
CA THR A 164 -4.62 -7.61 1.59
C THR A 164 -4.64 -6.72 2.82
N VAL A 165 -5.11 -7.25 3.95
CA VAL A 165 -5.15 -6.50 5.21
C VAL A 165 -3.73 -6.33 5.76
N THR A 166 -3.31 -5.09 6.02
CA THR A 166 -1.96 -4.79 6.50
C THR A 166 -1.96 -3.92 7.76
N PRO A 167 -0.84 -3.82 8.49
CA PRO A 167 -0.60 -2.69 9.38
C PRO A 167 -0.53 -1.36 8.60
N THR A 168 -0.74 -0.24 9.28
CA THR A 168 -0.74 1.11 8.66
C THR A 168 0.61 1.51 8.06
N CYS A 169 1.70 0.91 8.51
CA CYS A 169 3.09 1.14 8.08
C CYS A 169 3.96 -0.07 8.50
N GLY A 170 5.26 -0.02 8.24
CA GLY A 170 6.21 -0.99 8.75
C GLY A 170 6.25 -1.05 10.28
N LEU A 171 6.45 -2.25 10.83
CA LEU A 171 6.46 -2.53 12.28
C LEU A 171 7.84 -2.26 12.94
N ALA A 172 8.74 -1.55 12.28
CA ALA A 172 10.12 -1.37 12.75
C ALA A 172 10.21 -0.59 14.09
N ALA A 173 9.22 0.26 14.37
CA ALA A 173 9.13 1.05 15.60
C ALA A 173 8.33 0.34 16.72
N ALA A 174 7.71 -0.81 16.45
CA ALA A 174 6.94 -1.57 17.42
C ALA A 174 7.84 -2.45 18.30
N SER A 175 7.39 -2.77 19.51
CA SER A 175 7.95 -3.90 20.25
C SER A 175 7.70 -5.22 19.52
N PRO A 176 8.53 -6.25 19.75
CA PRO A 176 8.29 -7.59 19.20
C PRO A 176 6.93 -8.18 19.60
N ASP A 177 6.43 -7.86 20.79
CA ASP A 177 5.14 -8.35 21.27
C ASP A 177 3.99 -7.69 20.50
N TRP A 178 4.05 -6.37 20.30
CA TRP A 178 3.10 -5.68 19.46
C TRP A 178 3.17 -6.15 18.00
N ALA A 179 4.36 -6.35 17.44
CA ALA A 179 4.50 -6.83 16.07
C ALA A 179 3.78 -8.18 15.86
N ARG A 180 3.91 -9.13 16.80
CA ARG A 180 3.16 -10.40 16.74
C ARG A 180 1.66 -10.18 16.88
N GLN A 181 1.24 -9.32 17.80
CA GLN A 181 -0.17 -9.01 18.00
C GLN A 181 -0.80 -8.35 16.76
N ALA A 182 -0.10 -7.40 16.13
CA ALA A 182 -0.54 -6.70 14.94
C ALA A 182 -0.72 -7.64 13.75
N LEU A 183 0.25 -8.55 13.52
CA LEU A 183 0.14 -9.57 12.47
C LEU A 183 -1.00 -10.57 12.74
N SER A 184 -1.21 -10.95 14.01
CA SER A 184 -2.33 -11.82 14.36
C SER A 184 -3.69 -11.12 14.23
N LEU A 185 -3.76 -9.81 14.51
CA LEU A 185 -4.95 -9.00 14.21
C LEU A 185 -5.22 -8.93 12.71
N ALA A 186 -4.18 -8.70 11.89
CA ALA A 186 -4.31 -8.68 10.43
C ALA A 186 -4.88 -10.00 9.89
N GLU A 187 -4.36 -11.14 10.35
CA GLU A 187 -4.85 -12.47 9.99
C GLU A 187 -6.31 -12.69 10.41
N ARG A 188 -6.70 -12.27 11.63
CA ARG A 188 -8.08 -12.42 12.11
C ARG A 188 -9.07 -11.53 11.37
N VAL A 189 -8.70 -10.27 11.09
CA VAL A 189 -9.51 -9.37 10.26
C VAL A 189 -9.68 -9.95 8.85
N ALA A 190 -8.61 -10.43 8.21
CA ALA A 190 -8.69 -11.06 6.90
C ALA A 190 -9.63 -12.28 6.89
N ARG A 191 -9.56 -13.14 7.92
CA ARG A 191 -10.48 -14.27 8.08
C ARG A 191 -11.94 -13.83 8.19
N ASN A 192 -12.23 -12.79 8.98
CA ASN A 192 -13.60 -12.29 9.15
C ASN A 192 -14.21 -11.84 7.82
N LEU A 193 -13.43 -11.19 6.95
CA LEU A 193 -13.88 -10.78 5.61
C LEU A 193 -14.28 -11.98 4.74
N THR A 194 -13.58 -13.12 4.89
CA THR A 194 -13.91 -14.34 4.13
C THR A 194 -15.07 -15.14 4.73
N SER A 195 -15.33 -15.03 6.03
CA SER A 195 -16.40 -15.78 6.70
C SER A 195 -17.77 -15.10 6.66
N GLU A 196 -17.85 -13.78 6.47
CA GLU A 196 -19.11 -13.07 6.30
C GLU A 196 -19.71 -13.21 4.89
N GLY A 197 -19.00 -13.86 3.96
CA GLY A 197 -19.45 -14.21 2.60
C GLY A 197 -19.80 -15.69 2.40
N SER A 198 -20.24 -16.42 3.44
CA SER A 198 -20.69 -17.82 3.37
C SER A 198 -22.08 -18.03 3.96
#